data_AF-A0A932SIU6-F1
#
_entry.id   AF-A0A932SIU6-F1
#
_cell.length_a   1.000
_cell.length_b   1.000
_cell.length_c   1.000
_cell.angle_alpha   90.00
_cell.angle_beta   90.00
_cell.angle_gamma   90.00
#
_symmetry.space_group_name_H-M   'P 1'
#
loop_
_entity.id
_entity.type
_entity.pdbx_description
1 polymer ?
#
loop_
_entity_poly.entity_id
_entity_poly.type
_entity_poly.pdbx_seq_one_letter_code
_entity_poly.pdbx_strand_id
1 'polypeptide(L)'
;MKIKQFGSLFVILIALSTLTACYGKAAVSKIPHFSSPSGWPNEEASAKNNEGVDHLLKSHWDTAAPFFKESIRLSPSFPEPYFNLGVALDGMGKQEEATEAFKSAKSLGTDDPRIMSSEILKAHIKS
;
A
#
# COMPACT_ATOMS: atom_id res chain seq x y z
N MET A 1 -18.07 0.48 62.30
CA MET A 1 -17.98 1.90 61.87
C MET A 1 -16.60 2.40 62.31
N LYS A 2 -15.60 2.79 61.51
CA LYS A 2 -15.45 3.14 60.09
C LYS A 2 -14.06 2.66 59.62
N ILE A 3 -14.04 2.13 58.41
CA ILE A 3 -12.88 1.86 57.57
C ILE A 3 -12.35 3.19 57.02
N LYS A 4 -11.02 3.34 56.87
CA LYS A 4 -10.33 3.99 55.71
C LYS A 4 -8.86 4.33 56.05
N GLN A 5 -7.97 3.37 55.81
CA GLN A 5 -6.65 3.63 55.25
C GLN A 5 -6.48 2.68 54.05
N PHE A 6 -5.49 2.93 53.17
CA PHE A 6 -5.22 2.21 51.90
C PHE A 6 -5.93 2.73 50.63
N GLY A 7 -6.01 4.05 50.46
CA GLY A 7 -6.56 4.65 49.24
C GLY A 7 -5.58 5.34 48.29
N SER A 8 -4.28 5.46 48.61
CA SER A 8 -3.44 6.44 47.89
C SER A 8 -2.15 5.91 47.25
N LEU A 9 -1.79 4.64 47.43
CA LEU A 9 -0.60 4.07 46.77
C LEU A 9 -0.93 3.15 45.57
N PHE A 10 -2.17 2.66 45.47
CA PHE A 10 -2.58 1.76 44.39
C PHE A 10 -2.97 2.49 43.09
N VAL A 11 -3.23 3.79 43.17
CA VAL A 11 -3.69 4.60 42.02
C VAL A 11 -2.53 4.99 41.09
N ILE A 12 -1.28 4.97 41.58
CA ILE A 12 -0.12 5.41 40.78
C ILE A 12 0.44 4.26 39.91
N LEU A 13 0.22 3.00 40.26
CA LEU A 13 0.67 1.85 39.46
C LEU A 13 -0.24 1.51 38.27
N ILE A 14 -1.48 2.00 38.26
CA ILE A 14 -2.42 1.80 37.12
C ILE A 14 -2.16 2.83 36.00
N ALA A 15 -1.48 3.94 36.31
CA ALA A 15 -1.21 5.02 35.36
C ALA A 15 0.00 4.76 34.43
N LEU A 16 0.83 3.75 34.69
CA LEU A 16 2.00 3.40 33.86
C LEU A 16 1.75 2.23 32.90
N SER A 17 0.66 1.48 33.05
CA SER A 17 0.28 0.42 32.10
C SER A 17 -0.51 0.93 30.87
N THR A 18 -0.97 2.19 30.89
CA THR A 18 -1.74 2.76 29.77
C THR A 18 -0.87 3.53 28.77
N LEU A 19 0.44 3.66 29.00
CA LEU A 19 1.33 4.38 28.07
C LEU A 19 1.84 3.49 26.90
N THR A 20 1.64 2.17 26.94
CA THR A 20 2.13 1.24 25.90
C THR A 20 1.03 0.73 24.95
N ALA A 21 -0.17 1.32 24.97
CA ALA A 21 -1.28 0.87 24.13
C ALA A 21 -1.86 1.92 23.15
N CYS A 22 -1.25 3.10 23.01
CA CYS A 22 -1.64 4.08 21.98
C CYS A 22 -0.73 4.13 20.74
N TYR A 23 0.31 3.29 20.67
CA TYR A 23 1.09 3.08 19.45
C TYR A 23 0.93 1.63 18.98
N GLY A 24 -0.19 1.33 18.34
CA GLY A 24 -0.34 0.07 17.64
C GLY A 24 -1.78 -0.42 17.51
N LYS A 25 -2.32 -0.28 16.29
CA LYS A 25 -3.40 -1.10 15.74
C LYS A 25 -4.81 -0.92 16.35
N ALA A 26 -5.50 0.19 16.03
CA ALA A 26 -6.97 0.22 15.87
C ALA A 26 -7.47 1.66 15.62
N ALA A 27 -7.25 2.21 14.42
CA ALA A 27 -7.99 3.40 13.98
C ALA A 27 -8.13 3.53 12.45
N VAL A 28 -8.08 2.41 11.70
CA VAL A 28 -8.54 2.40 10.29
C VAL A 28 -9.84 1.62 10.21
N SER A 29 -10.85 2.08 10.96
CA SER A 29 -12.20 1.58 10.75
C SER A 29 -13.19 2.74 10.94
N LYS A 30 -13.83 3.12 9.83
CA LYS A 30 -14.97 4.06 9.72
C LYS A 30 -14.63 5.55 9.59
N ILE A 31 -13.72 5.89 8.68
CA ILE A 31 -13.83 7.20 7.99
C ILE A 31 -14.91 6.99 6.90
N PRO A 32 -15.93 7.84 6.77
CA PRO A 32 -16.90 7.72 5.68
C PRO A 32 -16.15 7.70 4.35
N HIS A 33 -16.45 6.72 3.50
CA HIS A 33 -15.90 6.63 2.14
C HIS A 33 -16.35 7.87 1.37
N PHE A 34 -15.52 8.91 1.38
CA PHE A 34 -15.59 9.95 0.38
C PHE A 34 -15.23 9.24 -0.92
N SER A 35 -16.21 9.09 -1.83
CA SER A 35 -15.95 8.65 -3.19
C SER A 35 -14.84 9.53 -3.72
N SER A 36 -13.65 8.96 -3.85
CA SER A 36 -12.46 9.78 -3.97
C SER A 36 -12.51 10.56 -5.30
N PRO A 37 -12.05 11.82 -5.35
CA PRO A 37 -11.97 12.57 -6.60
C PRO A 37 -11.27 11.72 -7.65
N SER A 38 -11.79 11.73 -8.89
CA SER A 38 -11.29 10.96 -10.03
C SER A 38 -9.76 10.95 -10.08
N GLY A 39 -9.13 9.82 -9.71
CA GLY A 39 -7.67 9.69 -9.65
C GLY A 39 -7.17 8.85 -8.47
N TRP A 40 -7.92 8.76 -7.38
CA TRP A 40 -7.55 7.92 -6.24
C TRP A 40 -8.17 6.52 -6.34
N PRO A 41 -7.41 5.46 -5.98
CA PRO A 41 -7.94 4.11 -5.95
C PRO A 41 -9.06 3.97 -4.92
N ASN A 42 -10.02 3.07 -5.19
CA ASN A 42 -10.87 2.58 -4.12
C ASN A 42 -10.04 1.73 -3.13
N GLU A 43 -10.57 1.54 -1.93
CA GLU A 43 -9.87 0.84 -0.85
C GLU A 43 -9.46 -0.59 -1.24
N GLU A 44 -10.34 -1.30 -1.96
CA GLU A 44 -10.10 -2.67 -2.40
C GLU A 44 -8.93 -2.76 -3.39
N ALA A 45 -8.85 -1.85 -4.36
CA ALA A 45 -7.73 -1.77 -5.29
C ALA A 45 -6.41 -1.53 -4.53
N SER A 46 -6.42 -0.61 -3.56
CA SER A 46 -5.25 -0.33 -2.73
C SER A 46 -4.82 -1.55 -1.91
N ALA A 47 -5.78 -2.28 -1.35
CA ALA A 47 -5.52 -3.50 -0.59
C ALA A 47 -4.88 -4.58 -1.48
N LYS A 48 -5.39 -4.78 -2.70
CA LYS A 48 -4.80 -5.71 -3.67
C LYS A 48 -3.40 -5.30 -4.10
N ASN A 49 -3.15 -4.02 -4.34
CA ASN A 49 -1.80 -3.52 -4.62
C ASN A 49 -0.83 -3.83 -3.46
N ASN A 50 -1.24 -3.57 -2.22
CA ASN A 50 -0.39 -3.82 -1.05
C ASN A 50 -0.08 -5.30 -0.86
N GLU A 51 -1.07 -6.18 -1.08
CA GLU A 51 -0.88 -7.64 -1.07
C GLU A 51 0.14 -8.08 -2.13
N GLY A 52 0.04 -7.52 -3.34
CA GLY A 52 1.03 -7.73 -4.40
C GLY A 52 2.44 -7.26 -4.00
N VAL A 53 2.55 -6.08 -3.38
CA VAL A 53 3.83 -5.53 -2.89
C VAL A 53 4.49 -6.46 -1.86
N ASP A 54 3.71 -7.05 -0.95
CA ASP A 54 4.22 -7.99 0.04
C ASP A 54 4.87 -9.23 -0.61
N HIS A 55 4.37 -9.68 -1.76
CA HIS A 55 4.97 -10.76 -2.56
C HIS A 55 6.16 -10.25 -3.39
N LEU A 56 6.05 -9.06 -3.97
CA LEU A 56 7.10 -8.40 -4.75
C LEU A 56 8.39 -8.23 -3.92
N LEU A 57 8.27 -7.79 -2.66
CA LEU A 57 9.39 -7.62 -1.74
C LEU A 57 10.12 -8.94 -1.40
N LYS A 58 9.45 -10.08 -1.59
CA LYS A 58 10.02 -11.43 -1.43
C LYS A 58 10.49 -12.03 -2.76
N SER A 59 10.47 -11.26 -3.84
CA SER A 59 10.77 -11.71 -5.20
C SER A 59 9.86 -12.84 -5.70
N HIS A 60 8.67 -12.99 -5.13
CA HIS A 60 7.63 -13.93 -5.60
C HIS A 60 6.84 -13.30 -6.75
N TRP A 61 7.51 -13.02 -7.86
CA TRP A 61 6.99 -12.20 -8.96
C TRP A 61 5.72 -12.78 -9.60
N ASP A 62 5.71 -14.09 -9.78
CA ASP A 62 4.59 -14.88 -10.31
C ASP A 62 3.34 -14.79 -9.42
N THR A 63 3.56 -14.73 -8.11
CA THR A 63 2.50 -14.58 -7.10
C THR A 63 2.05 -13.12 -6.97
N ALA A 64 2.94 -12.15 -7.15
CA ALA A 64 2.63 -10.73 -7.04
C ALA A 64 1.78 -10.22 -8.21
N ALA A 65 2.08 -10.64 -9.44
CA ALA A 65 1.45 -10.13 -10.65
C ALA A 65 -0.10 -10.25 -10.69
N PRO A 66 -0.72 -11.36 -10.26
CA PRO A 66 -2.18 -11.46 -10.17
C PRO A 66 -2.83 -10.40 -9.28
N PHE A 67 -2.19 -10.03 -8.16
CA PHE A 67 -2.72 -9.00 -7.26
C PHE A 67 -2.71 -7.62 -7.89
N PHE A 68 -1.63 -7.27 -8.61
CA PHE A 68 -1.59 -6.02 -9.36
C PHE A 68 -2.63 -5.99 -10.49
N LYS A 69 -2.79 -7.09 -11.23
CA LYS A 69 -3.84 -7.21 -12.26
C LYS A 69 -5.25 -7.03 -11.68
N GLU A 70 -5.49 -7.56 -10.49
CA GLU A 70 -6.76 -7.38 -9.81
C GLU A 70 -6.96 -5.94 -9.34
N SER A 71 -5.93 -5.31 -8.78
CA SER A 71 -5.96 -3.88 -8.45
C SER A 71 -6.25 -3.01 -9.68
N ILE A 72 -5.66 -3.34 -10.83
CA ILE A 72 -5.93 -2.67 -12.11
C ILE A 72 -7.38 -2.85 -12.53
N ARG A 73 -7.94 -4.06 -12.40
CA ARG A 73 -9.35 -4.35 -12.70
C ARG A 73 -10.29 -3.52 -11.83
N LEU A 74 -9.96 -3.36 -10.55
CA LEU A 74 -10.74 -2.61 -9.57
C LEU A 74 -10.62 -1.09 -9.74
N SER A 75 -9.45 -0.60 -10.15
CA SER A 75 -9.20 0.82 -10.41
C SER A 75 -8.23 1.00 -11.59
N PRO A 76 -8.77 1.05 -12.83
CA PRO A 76 -7.93 1.16 -14.04
C PRO A 76 -7.16 2.48 -14.15
N SER A 77 -7.55 3.51 -13.40
CA SER A 77 -6.85 4.79 -13.34
C SER A 77 -5.80 4.87 -12.24
N PHE A 78 -5.57 3.79 -11.48
CA PHE A 78 -4.56 3.76 -10.41
C PHE A 78 -3.19 3.43 -11.03
N PRO A 79 -2.23 4.37 -11.08
CA PRO A 79 -0.97 4.14 -11.80
C PRO A 79 0.00 3.17 -11.09
N GLU A 80 -0.05 3.09 -9.75
CA GLU A 80 0.92 2.33 -8.94
C GLU A 80 0.90 0.80 -9.20
N PRO A 81 -0.25 0.14 -9.34
CA PRO A 81 -0.32 -1.27 -9.73
C PRO A 81 0.28 -1.58 -11.10
N TYR A 82 0.17 -0.67 -12.08
CA TYR A 82 0.81 -0.86 -13.38
C TYR A 82 2.33 -0.80 -13.25
N PHE A 83 2.85 0.13 -12.43
CA PHE A 83 4.26 0.22 -12.15
C PHE A 83 4.77 -1.07 -11.47
N ASN A 84 4.08 -1.52 -10.43
CA ASN A 84 4.45 -2.72 -9.68
C ASN A 84 4.33 -4.01 -10.51
N LEU A 85 3.32 -4.07 -11.39
CA LEU A 85 3.21 -5.15 -12.38
C LEU A 85 4.40 -5.15 -13.35
N GLY A 86 4.85 -3.97 -13.81
CA GLY A 86 6.06 -3.83 -14.62
C GLY A 86 7.30 -4.39 -13.92
N VAL A 87 7.50 -4.06 -12.64
CA VAL A 87 8.61 -4.59 -11.84
C VAL A 87 8.52 -6.12 -11.69
N ALA A 88 7.34 -6.67 -11.41
CA ALA A 88 7.17 -8.12 -11.33
C ALA A 88 7.44 -8.82 -12.67
N LEU A 89 6.99 -8.24 -13.79
CA LEU A 89 7.20 -8.78 -15.13
C LEU A 89 8.67 -8.73 -15.55
N ASP A 90 9.38 -7.65 -15.24
CA ASP A 90 10.82 -7.55 -15.45
C ASP A 90 11.57 -8.62 -14.65
N GLY A 91 11.22 -8.82 -13.37
CA GLY A 91 11.76 -9.89 -12.53
C GLY A 91 11.47 -11.31 -13.05
N MET A 92 10.41 -11.49 -13.84
CA MET A 92 10.11 -12.75 -14.55
C MET A 92 10.79 -12.88 -15.92
N GLY A 93 11.53 -11.86 -16.38
CA GLY A 93 12.13 -11.82 -17.71
C GLY A 93 11.13 -11.54 -18.84
N LYS A 94 9.91 -11.10 -18.53
CA LYS A 94 8.84 -10.79 -19.49
C LYS A 94 8.94 -9.34 -19.95
N GLN A 95 10.02 -9.05 -20.68
CA GLN A 95 10.46 -7.70 -21.00
C GLN A 95 9.41 -6.86 -21.76
N GLU A 96 8.75 -7.44 -22.76
CA GLU A 96 7.73 -6.75 -23.55
C GLU A 96 6.49 -6.41 -22.71
N GLU A 97 6.01 -7.37 -21.90
CA GLU A 97 4.87 -7.15 -21.01
C GLU A 97 5.19 -6.08 -19.95
N ALA A 98 6.43 -6.08 -19.42
CA ALA A 98 6.89 -5.09 -18.47
C ALA A 98 6.89 -3.67 -19.08
N THR A 99 7.39 -3.53 -20.31
CA THR A 99 7.38 -2.26 -21.04
C THR A 99 5.97 -1.70 -21.21
N GLU A 100 4.99 -2.53 -21.57
CA GLU A 100 3.59 -2.08 -21.71
C GLU A 100 2.97 -1.67 -20.36
N ALA A 101 3.29 -2.38 -19.28
CA ALA A 101 2.86 -2.00 -17.94
C ALA A 101 3.47 -0.65 -17.51
N PHE A 102 4.77 -0.44 -17.76
CA PHE A 102 5.45 0.82 -17.46
C PHE A 102 4.96 2.00 -18.29
N LYS A 103 4.63 1.80 -19.57
CA LYS A 103 3.97 2.83 -20.40
C LYS A 103 2.63 3.25 -19.80
N SER A 104 1.83 2.28 -19.36
CA SER A 104 0.54 2.54 -18.71
C SER A 104 0.71 3.32 -17.41
N ALA A 105 1.66 2.91 -16.56
CA ALA A 105 1.99 3.62 -15.33
C ALA A 105 2.39 5.08 -15.59
N LYS A 106 3.27 5.32 -16.57
CA LYS A 106 3.68 6.67 -16.98
C LYS A 106 2.52 7.51 -17.50
N SER A 107 1.63 6.93 -18.30
CA SER A 107 0.48 7.64 -18.87
C SER A 107 -0.51 8.09 -17.81
N LEU A 108 -0.67 7.32 -16.73
CA LEU A 108 -1.62 7.59 -15.66
C LEU A 108 -1.03 8.43 -14.52
N GLY A 109 0.25 8.23 -14.19
CA GLY A 109 0.94 8.91 -13.09
C GLY A 109 1.89 10.03 -13.55
N THR A 110 1.46 10.84 -14.52
CA THR A 110 2.31 11.90 -15.10
C THR A 110 2.77 12.97 -14.09
N ASP A 111 2.03 13.12 -13.00
CA ASP A 111 2.28 14.02 -11.87
C ASP A 111 2.91 13.32 -10.65
N ASP A 112 3.05 11.99 -10.66
CA ASP A 112 3.66 11.23 -9.58
C ASP A 112 5.19 11.14 -9.79
N PRO A 113 6.00 11.89 -9.01
CA PRO A 113 7.45 11.86 -9.16
C PRO A 113 8.03 10.46 -8.87
N ARG A 114 7.39 9.62 -8.07
CA ARG A 114 7.86 8.26 -7.77
C ARG A 114 7.87 7.39 -9.04
N ILE A 115 6.90 7.59 -9.92
CA ILE A 115 6.79 6.89 -11.20
C ILE A 115 7.67 7.57 -12.24
N MET A 116 7.57 8.89 -12.38
CA MET A 116 8.26 9.63 -13.44
C MET A 116 9.79 9.67 -13.28
N SER A 117 10.28 9.62 -12.05
CA SER A 117 11.72 9.56 -11.77
C SER A 117 12.31 8.15 -11.79
N SER A 118 11.49 7.10 -11.86
CA SER A 118 11.94 5.72 -11.75
C SER A 118 12.87 5.30 -12.89
N GLU A 119 14.06 4.82 -12.54
CA GLU A 119 15.09 4.43 -13.51
C GLU A 119 14.75 3.14 -14.24
N ILE A 120 14.14 2.15 -13.57
CA ILE A 120 13.68 0.90 -14.21
C ILE A 120 12.63 1.20 -15.28
N LEU A 121 11.64 2.04 -14.96
CA LEU A 121 10.63 2.47 -15.93
C LEU A 121 11.27 3.20 -17.12
N LYS A 122 12.22 4.11 -16.86
CA LYS A 122 12.94 4.82 -17.93
C LYS A 122 13.75 3.87 -18.80
N ALA A 123 14.34 2.82 -18.24
CA ALA A 123 15.12 1.84 -18.99
C ALA A 123 14.24 1.09 -20.01
N HIS A 124 13.02 0.69 -19.63
CA HIS A 124 12.07 0.01 -20.53
C HIS A 124 11.46 0.92 -21.61
N ILE A 125 11.31 2.22 -21.34
CA ILE A 125 10.63 3.14 -22.25
C ILE A 125 11.61 3.85 -23.20
N LYS A 126 12.91 3.89 -22.87
CA LYS A 126 13.93 4.57 -23.68
C LYS A 126 14.60 3.68 -24.74
N SER A 127 14.25 2.39 -24.80
CA SER A 127 14.78 1.41 -25.77
C SER A 127 14.11 1.51 -27.13
#